data_AF-A0A7Z9I3D4-F1
#
_entry.id   AF-A0A7Z9I3D4-F1
#
_cell.length_a   1.000
_cell.length_b   1.000
_cell.length_c   1.000
_cell.angle_alpha   90.00
_cell.angle_beta   90.00
_cell.angle_gamma   90.00
#
_symmetry.space_group_name_H-M   'P 1'
#
loop_
_entity.id
_entity.type
_entity.pdbx_description
1 polymer ?
#
loop_
_entity_poly.entity_id
_entity_poly.type
_entity_poly.pdbx_seq_one_letter_code
_entity_poly.pdbx_strand_id
1 'polypeptide(L)'
;MNISVFDLFKIGIGPSSSHTVGPMYAAKQFLFNCMEQFALTKISTVKIELYGSLALTGKGHGTDTAILMGLEGEEPATVDPEQIPIRLKRLRNSRKLCLMNEHNITFEEEKSLIFKYEDLLPHHSNGMRFTVFDTDGNKLREEDFYSVGGGFVLNEEELQNEIEFDNSKIPFPFRTCNELFELCTKTGMTYRELMWINEQTWRSESDIWSGLIELWGAMQECTQRGMNSTETHLPGGLNVRRRAPELYRELVQDPETSPAEMMDWVSLFAMAVNEENAAGGRIVTAPTNGGGGVIPAVMHYCHRFRSDFNEDKIVTFLLTAAAIGILFKG
;
A
#
# COMPACT_ATOMS: atom_id res chain seq x y z
N MET A 1 -19.39 5.04 -2.26
CA MET A 1 -18.40 4.12 -1.67
C MET A 1 -18.22 4.50 -0.22
N ASN A 2 -18.32 3.55 0.70
CA ASN A 2 -18.02 3.80 2.10
C ASN A 2 -16.52 3.63 2.31
N ILE A 3 -15.84 4.66 2.80
CA ILE A 3 -14.38 4.70 2.91
C ILE A 3 -14.01 4.80 4.39
N SER A 4 -13.22 3.84 4.88
CA SER A 4 -12.67 3.86 6.23
C SER A 4 -11.38 4.69 6.30
N VAL A 5 -11.00 5.19 7.48
CA VAL A 5 -9.66 5.70 7.77
C VAL A 5 -8.58 4.69 7.39
N PHE A 6 -8.85 3.40 7.63
CA PHE A 6 -7.97 2.29 7.27
C PHE A 6 -7.99 1.99 5.77
N ASP A 7 -8.88 2.62 4.98
CA ASP A 7 -8.83 2.59 3.53
C ASP A 7 -7.89 3.62 2.94
N LEU A 8 -7.73 4.76 3.62
CA LEU A 8 -6.83 5.83 3.24
C LEU A 8 -5.40 5.56 3.72
N PHE A 9 -5.27 5.07 4.95
CA PHE A 9 -4.00 4.76 5.60
C PHE A 9 -3.82 3.25 5.73
N LYS A 10 -3.01 2.66 4.85
CA LYS A 10 -2.70 1.22 4.81
C LYS A 10 -1.21 1.01 4.92
N ILE A 11 -0.80 0.11 5.81
CA ILE A 11 0.56 -0.41 5.86
C ILE A 11 0.79 -1.25 4.60
N GLY A 12 1.89 -0.99 3.91
CA GLY A 12 2.28 -1.68 2.68
C GLY A 12 3.77 -1.57 2.43
N ILE A 13 4.17 -1.84 1.19
CA ILE A 13 5.54 -1.67 0.72
C ILE A 13 5.59 -0.68 -0.46
N GLY A 14 6.71 0.01 -0.57
CA GLY A 14 7.03 0.86 -1.70
C GLY A 14 7.36 0.08 -2.97
N PRO A 15 7.49 0.76 -4.13
CA PRO A 15 7.33 2.20 -4.30
C PRO A 15 5.90 2.66 -4.68
N SER A 16 5.00 1.75 -5.05
CA SER A 16 3.73 2.13 -5.67
C SER A 16 2.53 1.34 -5.16
N SER A 17 1.46 2.05 -4.80
CA SER A 17 0.20 1.40 -4.42
C SER A 17 -0.44 0.67 -5.61
N SER A 18 -0.36 1.22 -6.82
CA SER A 18 -0.99 0.64 -8.02
C SER A 18 -0.11 -0.37 -8.76
N HIS A 19 1.21 -0.26 -8.63
CA HIS A 19 2.16 -1.12 -9.35
C HIS A 19 2.92 -2.09 -8.44
N THR A 20 2.79 -1.98 -7.12
CA THR A 20 3.42 -2.89 -6.16
C THR A 20 2.37 -3.54 -5.27
N VAL A 21 1.66 -2.74 -4.46
CA VAL A 21 0.68 -3.26 -3.47
C VAL A 21 -0.48 -4.00 -4.15
N GLY A 22 -1.11 -3.36 -5.15
CA GLY A 22 -2.21 -3.97 -5.90
C GLY A 22 -1.82 -5.30 -6.57
N PRO A 23 -0.78 -5.35 -7.42
CA PRO A 23 -0.36 -6.59 -8.06
C PRO A 23 -0.01 -7.73 -7.09
N MET A 24 0.56 -7.43 -5.92
CA MET A 24 0.81 -8.42 -4.87
C MET A 24 -0.48 -9.01 -4.32
N TYR A 25 -1.47 -8.15 -4.02
CA TYR A 25 -2.78 -8.59 -3.56
C TYR A 25 -3.50 -9.42 -4.64
N ALA A 26 -3.48 -8.96 -5.89
CA ALA A 26 -4.08 -9.67 -7.02
C ALA A 26 -3.54 -11.09 -7.20
N ALA A 27 -2.21 -11.25 -7.09
CA ALA A 27 -1.55 -12.53 -7.18
C ALA A 27 -1.98 -13.51 -6.08
N LYS A 28 -2.08 -13.03 -4.83
CA LYS A 28 -2.55 -13.85 -3.71
C LYS A 28 -4.04 -14.19 -3.86
N GLN A 29 -4.85 -13.20 -4.21
CA GLN A 29 -6.29 -13.38 -4.41
C GLN A 29 -6.59 -14.42 -5.51
N PHE A 30 -5.86 -14.37 -6.62
CA PHE A 30 -6.00 -15.35 -7.69
C PHE A 30 -5.73 -16.79 -7.22
N LEU A 31 -4.73 -17.01 -6.36
CA LEU A 31 -4.48 -18.35 -5.79
C LEU A 31 -5.58 -18.78 -4.82
N PHE A 32 -6.10 -17.87 -3.99
CA PHE A 32 -7.27 -18.17 -3.16
C PHE A 32 -8.47 -18.59 -4.00
N ASN A 33 -8.77 -17.81 -5.04
CA ASN A 33 -9.81 -18.12 -6.00
C ASN A 33 -9.59 -19.55 -6.54
N CYS A 34 -8.40 -19.89 -7.03
CA CYS A 34 -8.07 -21.24 -7.50
C CYS A 34 -8.35 -22.34 -6.46
N MET A 35 -7.95 -22.10 -5.20
CA MET A 35 -8.09 -23.04 -4.09
C MET A 35 -9.56 -23.35 -3.74
N GLU A 36 -10.50 -22.45 -4.07
CA GLU A 36 -11.94 -22.71 -3.91
C GLU A 36 -12.46 -23.75 -4.93
N GLN A 37 -11.80 -23.91 -6.07
CA GLN A 37 -12.24 -24.81 -7.14
C GLN A 37 -11.45 -26.12 -7.19
N PHE A 38 -10.17 -26.11 -6.83
CA PHE A 38 -9.32 -27.28 -6.85
C PHE A 38 -8.13 -27.19 -5.90
N ALA A 39 -7.59 -28.35 -5.50
CA ALA A 39 -6.40 -28.40 -4.67
C ALA A 39 -5.20 -27.72 -5.34
N LEU A 40 -4.44 -26.94 -4.58
CA LEU A 40 -3.25 -26.21 -5.04
C LEU A 40 -2.24 -27.13 -5.75
N THR A 41 -2.15 -28.39 -5.33
CA THR A 41 -1.28 -29.42 -5.89
C THR A 41 -1.59 -29.80 -7.33
N LYS A 42 -2.77 -29.43 -7.87
CA LYS A 42 -3.08 -29.61 -9.30
C LYS A 42 -2.33 -28.63 -10.20
N ILE A 43 -1.86 -27.51 -9.65
CA ILE A 43 -1.14 -26.49 -10.42
C ILE A 43 0.28 -26.98 -10.67
N SER A 44 0.67 -27.09 -11.95
CA SER A 44 2.03 -27.44 -12.37
C SER A 44 2.82 -26.23 -12.83
N THR A 45 2.15 -25.26 -13.47
CA THR A 45 2.77 -24.02 -13.94
C THR A 45 1.81 -22.84 -13.82
N VAL A 46 2.37 -21.64 -13.76
CA VAL A 46 1.65 -20.37 -13.77
C VAL A 46 2.17 -19.48 -14.89
N LYS A 47 1.27 -18.71 -15.50
CA LYS A 47 1.55 -17.65 -16.46
C LYS A 47 0.89 -16.37 -15.96
N ILE A 48 1.64 -15.28 -16.04
CA ILE A 48 1.29 -13.93 -15.63
C ILE A 48 1.56 -13.02 -16.82
N GLU A 49 0.55 -12.27 -17.24
CA GLU A 49 0.66 -11.30 -18.32
C GLU A 49 0.31 -9.92 -17.78
N LEU A 50 1.22 -8.96 -17.90
CA LEU A 50 1.05 -7.58 -17.47
C LEU A 50 0.77 -6.72 -18.69
N TYR A 51 -0.23 -5.83 -18.62
CA TYR A 51 -0.72 -5.04 -19.74
C TYR A 51 -0.58 -3.53 -19.49
N GLY A 52 -0.63 -2.75 -20.56
CA GLY A 52 -0.74 -1.29 -20.51
C GLY A 52 0.31 -0.59 -19.63
N SER A 53 -0.14 0.36 -18.81
CA SER A 53 0.75 1.15 -17.93
C SER A 53 1.48 0.30 -16.89
N LEU A 54 0.85 -0.79 -16.45
CA LEU A 54 1.46 -1.75 -15.53
C LEU A 54 2.65 -2.44 -16.20
N ALA A 55 2.53 -2.82 -17.48
CA ALA A 55 3.64 -3.39 -18.23
C ALA A 55 4.78 -2.36 -18.43
N LEU A 56 4.44 -1.15 -18.86
CA LEU A 56 5.40 -0.11 -19.23
C LEU A 56 6.31 0.31 -18.08
N THR A 57 5.75 0.45 -16.88
CA THR A 57 6.50 0.96 -15.72
C THR A 57 6.73 -0.09 -14.64
N GLY A 58 6.19 -1.30 -14.78
CA GLY A 58 6.16 -2.30 -13.72
C GLY A 58 7.53 -2.74 -13.23
N LYS A 59 8.53 -2.83 -14.12
CA LYS A 59 9.91 -3.15 -13.72
C LYS A 59 10.50 -2.10 -12.77
N GLY A 60 10.29 -0.82 -13.04
CA GLY A 60 10.76 0.26 -12.17
C GLY A 60 10.02 0.33 -10.84
N HIS A 61 8.78 -0.19 -10.80
CA HIS A 61 7.96 -0.24 -9.60
C HIS A 61 8.00 -1.61 -8.87
N GLY A 62 8.83 -2.56 -9.32
CA GLY A 62 8.92 -3.88 -8.72
C GLY A 62 7.64 -4.72 -8.82
N THR A 63 6.81 -4.52 -9.87
CA THR A 63 5.57 -5.29 -10.08
C THR A 63 5.83 -6.79 -10.19
N ASP A 64 6.91 -7.17 -10.88
CA ASP A 64 7.34 -8.56 -11.00
C ASP A 64 7.60 -9.17 -9.62
N THR A 65 8.40 -8.48 -8.82
CA THR A 65 8.74 -8.86 -7.45
C THR A 65 7.50 -8.99 -6.58
N ALA A 66 6.61 -8.00 -6.64
CA ALA A 66 5.38 -7.96 -5.87
C ALA A 66 4.46 -9.14 -6.19
N ILE A 67 4.31 -9.47 -7.48
CA ILE A 67 3.52 -10.64 -7.92
C ILE A 67 4.14 -11.94 -7.42
N LEU A 68 5.46 -12.11 -7.53
CA LEU A 68 6.12 -13.34 -7.06
C LEU A 68 5.94 -13.53 -5.55
N MET A 69 6.06 -12.48 -4.75
CA MET A 69 5.82 -12.55 -3.31
C MET A 69 4.34 -12.86 -3.02
N GLY A 70 3.40 -12.24 -3.74
CA GLY A 70 1.97 -12.53 -3.60
C GLY A 70 1.62 -13.97 -3.95
N LEU A 71 2.24 -14.55 -4.99
CA LEU A 71 2.09 -15.96 -5.34
C LEU A 71 2.68 -16.90 -4.28
N GLU A 72 3.73 -16.48 -3.55
CA GLU A 72 4.22 -17.21 -2.37
C GLU A 72 3.33 -17.01 -1.12
N GLY A 73 2.23 -16.26 -1.21
CA GLY A 73 1.25 -16.06 -0.14
C GLY A 73 1.53 -14.86 0.78
N GLU A 74 2.54 -14.04 0.46
CA GLU A 74 2.87 -12.84 1.21
C GLU A 74 1.82 -11.74 1.02
N GLU A 75 1.74 -10.83 2.00
CA GLU A 75 0.89 -9.63 1.91
C GLU A 75 1.72 -8.34 2.03
N PRO A 76 1.35 -7.25 1.35
CA PRO A 76 2.07 -5.98 1.43
C PRO A 76 2.23 -5.46 2.87
N ALA A 77 1.24 -5.69 3.74
CA ALA A 77 1.24 -5.21 5.11
C ALA A 77 2.22 -5.97 6.02
N THR A 78 2.54 -7.23 5.70
CA THR A 78 3.30 -8.13 6.59
C THR A 78 4.63 -8.59 6.00
N VAL A 79 4.78 -8.62 4.67
CA VAL A 79 6.01 -9.07 3.98
C VAL A 79 7.24 -8.32 4.45
N ASP A 80 8.30 -9.00 4.87
CA ASP A 80 9.55 -8.35 5.27
C ASP A 80 10.32 -7.87 4.01
N PRO A 81 10.45 -6.54 3.79
CA PRO A 81 11.14 -6.01 2.61
C PRO A 81 12.60 -6.44 2.52
N GLU A 82 13.27 -6.68 3.66
CA GLU A 82 14.69 -7.07 3.69
C GLU A 82 14.91 -8.51 3.19
N GLN A 83 13.89 -9.37 3.30
CA GLN A 83 13.97 -10.76 2.84
C GLN A 83 13.65 -10.92 1.35
N ILE A 84 12.97 -9.96 0.73
CA ILE A 84 12.54 -10.04 -0.67
C ILE A 84 13.73 -10.31 -1.62
N PRO A 85 14.86 -9.59 -1.57
CA PRO A 85 15.99 -9.87 -2.47
C PRO A 85 16.56 -11.29 -2.31
N ILE A 86 16.62 -11.80 -1.08
CA ILE A 86 17.13 -13.13 -0.77
C ILE A 86 16.20 -14.21 -1.36
N ARG A 87 14.88 -14.03 -1.20
CA ARG A 87 13.86 -14.94 -1.73
C ARG A 87 13.86 -14.96 -3.25
N LEU A 88 13.90 -13.80 -3.90
CA LEU A 88 13.99 -13.70 -5.36
C LEU A 88 15.24 -14.41 -5.89
N LYS A 89 16.39 -14.22 -5.24
CA LYS A 89 17.64 -14.91 -5.61
C LYS A 89 17.49 -16.43 -5.50
N ARG A 90 16.87 -16.92 -4.43
CA ARG A 90 16.59 -18.35 -4.24
C ARG A 90 15.68 -18.89 -5.35
N LEU A 91 14.53 -18.25 -5.57
CA LEU A 91 13.54 -18.61 -6.60
C LEU A 91 14.17 -18.69 -7.99
N ARG A 92 14.94 -17.67 -8.37
CA ARG A 92 15.62 -17.58 -9.68
C ARG A 92 16.69 -18.66 -9.86
N ASN A 93 17.45 -18.95 -8.81
CA ASN A 93 18.46 -20.00 -8.84
C ASN A 93 17.84 -21.41 -8.91
N SER A 94 16.76 -21.66 -8.16
CA SER A 94 16.12 -22.97 -8.14
C SER A 94 15.16 -23.20 -9.31
N ARG A 95 14.73 -22.13 -10.00
CA ARG A 95 13.65 -22.14 -11.00
C ARG A 95 12.37 -22.79 -10.45
N LYS A 96 12.09 -22.50 -9.19
CA LYS A 96 10.93 -23.03 -8.46
C LYS A 96 10.24 -21.90 -7.72
N LEU A 97 8.91 -21.87 -7.83
CA LEU A 97 8.04 -20.97 -7.09
C LEU A 97 7.21 -21.81 -6.11
N CYS A 98 7.16 -21.42 -4.84
CA CYS A 98 6.41 -22.13 -3.81
C CYS A 98 5.06 -21.44 -3.61
N LEU A 99 4.03 -21.89 -4.34
CA LEU A 99 2.70 -21.29 -4.28
C LEU A 99 2.15 -21.37 -2.87
N MET A 100 1.68 -20.23 -2.34
CA MET A 100 1.19 -20.06 -0.96
C MET A 100 2.16 -20.60 0.10
N ASN A 101 3.46 -20.66 -0.19
CA ASN A 101 4.48 -21.34 0.63
C ASN A 101 4.20 -22.83 0.92
N GLU A 102 3.34 -23.48 0.13
CA GLU A 102 2.90 -24.88 0.33
C GLU A 102 3.29 -25.81 -0.83
N HIS A 103 3.13 -25.37 -2.08
CA HIS A 103 3.28 -26.22 -3.26
C HIS A 103 4.32 -25.71 -4.23
N ASN A 104 5.38 -26.50 -4.46
CA ASN A 104 6.47 -26.12 -5.36
C ASN A 104 6.13 -26.45 -6.81
N ILE A 105 6.18 -25.44 -7.67
CA ILE A 105 6.03 -25.58 -9.12
C ILE A 105 7.31 -25.22 -9.85
N THR A 106 7.48 -25.73 -11.07
CA THR A 106 8.55 -25.27 -11.96
C THR A 106 8.21 -23.87 -12.45
N PHE A 107 9.16 -22.95 -12.37
CA PHE A 107 8.94 -21.56 -12.74
C PHE A 107 10.11 -21.01 -13.54
N GLU A 108 9.86 -20.78 -14.83
CA GLU A 108 10.78 -20.09 -15.74
C GLU A 108 10.29 -18.65 -15.92
N GLU A 109 10.83 -17.72 -15.15
CA GLU A 109 10.36 -16.33 -15.04
C GLU A 109 10.16 -15.66 -16.41
N GLU A 110 11.08 -15.84 -17.36
CA GLU A 110 10.99 -15.23 -18.71
C GLU A 110 9.81 -15.74 -19.55
N LYS A 111 9.37 -16.97 -19.33
CA LYS A 111 8.23 -17.57 -20.04
C LYS A 111 6.92 -17.39 -19.28
N SER A 112 7.00 -17.37 -17.96
CA SER A 112 5.86 -17.30 -17.06
C SER A 112 5.44 -15.87 -16.75
N LEU A 113 6.32 -14.87 -16.79
CA LEU A 113 5.99 -13.48 -16.46
C LEU A 113 6.28 -12.58 -17.67
N ILE A 114 5.22 -12.21 -18.37
CA ILE A 114 5.28 -11.56 -19.68
C ILE A 114 4.78 -10.13 -19.57
N PHE A 115 5.60 -9.18 -20.03
CA PHE A 115 5.22 -7.78 -20.16
C PHE A 115 4.67 -7.53 -21.57
N LYS A 116 3.38 -7.23 -21.66
CA LYS A 116 2.67 -6.90 -22.90
C LYS A 116 2.59 -5.39 -23.07
N TYR A 117 3.65 -4.81 -23.65
CA TYR A 117 3.82 -3.36 -23.76
C TYR A 117 2.83 -2.67 -24.71
N GLU A 118 2.34 -3.39 -25.71
CA GLU A 118 1.46 -2.85 -26.76
C GLU A 118 0.00 -3.27 -26.58
N ASP A 119 -0.27 -4.26 -25.71
CA ASP A 119 -1.60 -4.80 -25.49
C ASP A 119 -2.27 -4.12 -24.27
N LEU A 120 -3.60 -4.04 -24.31
CA LEU A 120 -4.43 -3.53 -23.23
C LEU A 120 -5.52 -4.55 -22.90
N LEU A 121 -5.85 -4.63 -21.61
CA LEU A 121 -7.10 -5.25 -21.17
C LEU A 121 -8.26 -4.24 -21.25
N PRO A 122 -9.52 -4.68 -21.41
CA PRO A 122 -10.63 -3.80 -21.76
C PRO A 122 -11.00 -2.72 -20.74
N HIS A 123 -10.83 -2.97 -19.44
CA HIS A 123 -11.46 -2.12 -18.41
C HIS A 123 -10.56 -1.05 -17.79
N HIS A 124 -9.26 -1.29 -17.66
CA HIS A 124 -8.33 -0.34 -17.06
C HIS A 124 -6.89 -0.57 -17.53
N SER A 125 -6.08 0.49 -17.61
CA SER A 125 -4.73 0.43 -18.16
C SER A 125 -3.74 -0.36 -17.30
N ASN A 126 -3.99 -0.47 -15.99
CA ASN A 126 -3.22 -1.33 -15.08
C ASN A 126 -3.82 -2.73 -15.01
N GLY A 127 -3.84 -3.43 -16.14
CA GLY A 127 -4.37 -4.78 -16.25
C GLY A 127 -3.32 -5.86 -16.04
N MET A 128 -3.71 -6.96 -15.41
CA MET A 128 -2.91 -8.18 -15.31
C MET A 128 -3.80 -9.41 -15.45
N ARG A 129 -3.28 -10.44 -16.11
CA ARG A 129 -3.93 -11.74 -16.29
C ARG A 129 -3.10 -12.82 -15.63
N PHE A 130 -3.75 -13.66 -14.83
CA PHE A 130 -3.14 -14.86 -14.27
C PHE A 130 -3.77 -16.09 -14.88
N THR A 131 -2.95 -17.08 -15.24
CA THR A 131 -3.39 -18.36 -15.79
C THR A 131 -2.61 -19.48 -15.12
N VAL A 132 -3.30 -20.55 -14.71
CA VAL A 132 -2.66 -21.76 -14.16
C VAL A 132 -2.97 -22.99 -14.99
N PHE A 133 -2.01 -23.91 -15.06
CA PHE A 133 -2.08 -25.12 -15.87
C PHE A 133 -1.75 -26.37 -15.04
N ASP A 134 -2.32 -27.50 -15.43
CA ASP A 134 -2.01 -28.81 -14.88
C ASP A 134 -0.71 -29.41 -15.46
N THR A 135 -0.38 -30.65 -15.07
CA THR A 135 0.81 -31.37 -15.54
C THR A 135 0.79 -31.71 -17.02
N ASP A 136 -0.39 -31.81 -17.63
CA ASP A 136 -0.59 -32.11 -19.04
C ASP A 136 -0.60 -30.83 -19.91
N GLY A 137 -0.53 -29.66 -19.26
CA GLY A 137 -0.56 -28.35 -19.90
C GLY A 137 -1.96 -27.82 -20.18
N ASN A 138 -3.01 -28.43 -19.62
CA ASN A 138 -4.37 -27.92 -19.75
C ASN A 138 -4.58 -26.71 -18.84
N LYS A 139 -5.27 -25.68 -19.36
CA LYS A 139 -5.64 -24.50 -18.60
C LYS A 139 -6.68 -24.88 -17.54
N LEU A 140 -6.34 -24.67 -16.26
CA LEU A 140 -7.24 -24.91 -15.14
C LEU A 140 -8.10 -23.69 -14.83
N ARG A 141 -7.48 -22.50 -14.82
CA ARG A 141 -8.16 -21.21 -14.54
C ARG A 141 -7.41 -20.05 -15.17
N GLU A 142 -8.15 -19.01 -15.50
CA GLU A 142 -7.65 -17.74 -16.01
C GLU A 142 -8.52 -16.60 -15.48
N GLU A 143 -7.89 -15.54 -14.98
CA GLU A 143 -8.58 -14.38 -14.45
C GLU A 143 -7.84 -13.08 -14.73
N ASP A 144 -8.61 -12.04 -15.00
CA ASP A 144 -8.14 -10.67 -15.19
C ASP A 144 -8.37 -9.85 -13.92
N PHE A 145 -7.33 -9.11 -13.53
CA PHE A 145 -7.36 -8.17 -12.41
C PHE A 145 -6.88 -6.80 -12.87
N TYR A 146 -7.40 -5.76 -12.20
CA TYR A 146 -7.10 -4.37 -12.50
C TYR A 146 -6.73 -3.63 -11.23
N SER A 147 -5.53 -3.02 -11.20
CA SER A 147 -5.15 -2.16 -10.08
C SER A 147 -5.58 -0.71 -10.31
N VAL A 148 -6.66 -0.32 -9.63
CA VAL A 148 -7.38 0.95 -9.84
C VAL A 148 -6.91 2.10 -8.94
N GLY A 149 -5.83 1.90 -8.18
CA GLY A 149 -5.18 2.93 -7.36
C GLY A 149 -5.44 2.79 -5.86
N GLY A 150 -4.57 3.38 -5.03
CA GLY A 150 -4.64 3.25 -3.55
C GLY A 150 -4.41 1.83 -3.02
N GLY A 151 -3.91 0.90 -3.85
CA GLY A 151 -3.74 -0.51 -3.48
C GLY A 151 -4.99 -1.37 -3.73
N PHE A 152 -6.09 -0.77 -4.22
CA PHE A 152 -7.29 -1.53 -4.57
C PHE A 152 -7.09 -2.29 -5.88
N VAL A 153 -7.65 -3.49 -5.91
CA VAL A 153 -7.69 -4.39 -7.07
C VAL A 153 -9.13 -4.81 -7.28
N LEU A 154 -9.56 -4.85 -8.54
CA LEU A 154 -10.86 -5.37 -8.93
C LEU A 154 -10.66 -6.48 -9.96
N ASN A 155 -11.44 -7.54 -9.89
CA ASN A 155 -11.60 -8.49 -10.98
C ASN A 155 -12.73 -8.04 -11.94
N GLU A 156 -12.91 -8.77 -13.04
CA GLU A 156 -13.94 -8.44 -14.05
C GLU A 156 -15.38 -8.47 -13.47
N GLU A 157 -15.68 -9.42 -12.58
CA GLU A 157 -17.00 -9.53 -11.94
C GLU A 157 -17.28 -8.34 -11.00
N GLU A 158 -16.29 -7.90 -10.24
CA GLU A 158 -16.33 -6.75 -9.33
C GLU A 158 -16.40 -5.40 -10.08
N LEU A 159 -15.94 -5.35 -11.32
CA LEU A 159 -16.07 -4.16 -12.19
C LEU A 159 -17.48 -4.05 -12.78
N GLN A 160 -18.13 -5.18 -13.07
CA GLN A 160 -19.49 -5.21 -13.66
C GLN A 160 -20.57 -5.03 -12.61
N ASN A 161 -20.33 -5.52 -11.40
CA ASN A 161 -21.16 -5.22 -10.25
C ASN A 161 -20.74 -3.85 -9.72
N GLU A 162 -21.50 -2.78 -10.02
CA GLU A 162 -21.39 -1.57 -9.19
C GLU A 162 -21.56 -2.04 -7.75
N ILE A 163 -20.49 -2.01 -6.96
CA ILE A 163 -20.56 -2.38 -5.55
C ILE A 163 -21.44 -1.31 -4.91
N GLU A 164 -22.75 -1.56 -4.86
CA GLU A 164 -23.71 -0.82 -4.05
C GLU A 164 -23.31 -1.07 -2.60
N PHE A 165 -22.35 -0.27 -2.14
CA PHE A 165 -22.05 -0.17 -0.72
C PHE A 165 -23.32 0.32 -0.06
N ASP A 166 -23.93 -0.56 0.72
CA ASP A 166 -25.10 -0.27 1.53
C ASP A 166 -24.78 0.90 2.48
N ASN A 167 -25.18 2.10 2.08
CA ASN A 167 -25.02 3.32 2.88
C ASN A 167 -25.93 3.29 4.13
N SER A 168 -26.83 2.31 4.26
CA SER A 168 -27.79 2.25 5.37
C SER A 168 -27.17 1.92 6.73
N LYS A 169 -25.86 1.62 6.80
CA LYS A 169 -25.16 1.22 8.04
C LYS A 169 -24.25 2.26 8.67
N ILE A 170 -23.90 3.36 8.00
CA ILE A 170 -23.05 4.40 8.58
C ILE A 170 -23.93 5.40 9.34
N PRO A 171 -23.68 5.69 10.63
CA PRO A 171 -24.50 6.61 11.41
C PRO A 171 -24.51 8.06 10.89
N PHE A 172 -23.35 8.56 10.44
CA PHE A 172 -23.19 9.93 9.97
C PHE A 172 -22.52 9.99 8.58
N PRO A 173 -23.22 9.57 7.51
CA PRO A 173 -22.66 9.59 6.17
C PRO A 173 -22.57 11.02 5.64
N PHE A 174 -21.50 11.33 4.90
CA PHE A 174 -21.31 12.62 4.23
C PHE A 174 -20.56 12.42 2.92
N ARG A 175 -20.87 13.25 1.92
CA ARG A 175 -20.22 13.30 0.61
C ARG A 175 -19.68 14.68 0.27
N THR A 176 -20.17 15.72 0.93
CA THR A 176 -19.77 17.11 0.66
C THR A 176 -19.31 17.82 1.94
N CYS A 177 -18.50 18.87 1.77
CA CYS A 177 -18.09 19.72 2.90
C CYS A 177 -19.30 20.30 3.63
N ASN A 178 -20.36 20.67 2.90
CA ASN A 178 -21.58 21.23 3.48
C ASN A 178 -22.30 20.20 4.35
N GLU A 179 -22.44 18.96 3.88
CA GLU A 179 -23.05 17.88 4.68
C GLU A 179 -22.25 17.60 5.95
N LEU A 180 -20.91 17.52 5.85
CA LEU A 180 -20.05 17.33 7.02
C LEU A 180 -20.21 18.47 8.03
N PHE A 181 -20.26 19.71 7.57
CA PHE A 181 -20.46 20.89 8.42
C PHE A 181 -21.85 20.89 9.08
N GLU A 182 -22.89 20.55 8.33
CA GLU A 182 -24.24 20.41 8.86
C GLU A 182 -24.33 19.33 9.94
N LEU A 183 -23.69 18.18 9.74
CA LEU A 183 -23.65 17.10 10.74
C LEU A 183 -22.98 17.57 12.04
N CYS A 184 -21.84 18.26 11.94
CA CYS A 184 -21.17 18.82 13.12
C CYS A 184 -22.05 19.84 13.83
N THR A 185 -22.73 20.71 13.08
CA THR A 185 -23.63 21.74 13.65
C THR A 185 -24.84 21.11 14.33
N LYS A 186 -25.45 20.09 13.71
CA LYS A 186 -26.65 19.40 14.23
C LYS A 186 -26.35 18.55 15.47
N THR A 187 -25.18 17.91 15.51
CA THR A 187 -24.82 16.96 16.58
C THR A 187 -23.99 17.59 17.70
N GLY A 188 -23.31 18.71 17.44
CA GLY A 188 -22.30 19.28 18.34
C GLY A 188 -20.97 18.52 18.34
N MET A 189 -20.83 17.47 17.53
CA MET A 189 -19.63 16.65 17.44
C MET A 189 -18.57 17.26 16.53
N THR A 190 -17.31 16.99 16.84
CA THR A 190 -16.13 17.26 16.01
C THR A 190 -16.01 16.23 14.87
N TYR A 191 -15.17 16.53 13.86
CA TYR A 191 -14.85 15.58 12.79
C TYR A 191 -14.32 14.24 13.32
N ARG A 192 -13.47 14.31 14.36
CA ARG A 192 -12.92 13.14 15.05
C ARG A 192 -14.01 12.26 15.67
N GLU A 193 -15.00 12.86 16.34
CA GLU A 193 -16.09 12.12 16.99
C GLU A 193 -17.04 11.49 15.97
N LEU A 194 -17.41 12.24 14.92
CA LEU A 194 -18.22 11.70 13.82
C LEU A 194 -17.52 10.51 13.15
N MET A 195 -16.24 10.67 12.82
CA MET A 195 -15.45 9.59 12.22
C MET A 195 -15.28 8.40 13.17
N TRP A 196 -15.16 8.61 14.49
CA TRP A 196 -15.16 7.50 15.46
C TRP A 196 -16.37 6.61 15.30
N ILE A 197 -17.55 7.23 15.30
CA ILE A 197 -18.83 6.53 15.33
C ILE A 197 -19.07 5.85 13.99
N ASN A 198 -18.64 6.48 12.89
CA ASN A 198 -18.68 5.85 11.58
C ASN A 198 -17.75 4.63 11.48
N GLU A 199 -16.52 4.69 12.03
CA GLU A 199 -15.61 3.54 12.03
C GLU A 199 -16.11 2.36 12.86
N GLN A 200 -16.90 2.62 13.91
CA GLN A 200 -17.53 1.58 14.74
C GLN A 200 -18.54 0.72 13.96
N THR A 201 -18.94 1.12 12.76
CA THR A 201 -19.74 0.28 11.86
C THR A 201 -18.98 -0.98 11.44
N TRP A 202 -17.65 -0.97 11.40
CA TRP A 202 -16.83 -2.10 10.91
C TRP A 202 -15.93 -2.72 11.97
N ARG A 203 -15.58 -1.98 13.03
CA ARG A 203 -14.55 -2.39 14.00
C ARG A 203 -14.95 -2.01 15.42
N SER A 204 -14.39 -2.71 16.41
CA SER A 204 -14.55 -2.29 17.80
C SER A 204 -13.74 -1.02 18.09
N GLU A 205 -14.13 -0.27 19.12
CA GLU A 205 -13.36 0.92 19.56
C GLU A 205 -11.89 0.61 19.87
N SER A 206 -11.63 -0.56 20.47
CA SER A 206 -10.27 -1.03 20.78
C SER A 206 -9.45 -1.28 19.52
N ASP A 207 -10.07 -1.87 18.49
CA ASP A 207 -9.39 -2.15 17.22
C ASP A 207 -9.11 -0.85 16.44
N ILE A 208 -10.05 0.10 16.48
CA ILE A 208 -9.85 1.42 15.85
C ILE A 208 -8.70 2.15 16.55
N TRP A 209 -8.69 2.20 17.88
CA TRP A 209 -7.59 2.83 18.62
C TRP A 209 -6.25 2.18 18.29
N SER A 210 -6.16 0.87 18.47
CA SER A 210 -4.92 0.12 18.30
C SER A 210 -4.39 0.22 16.87
N GLY A 211 -5.27 0.11 15.87
CA GLY A 211 -4.89 0.25 14.46
C GLY A 211 -4.38 1.65 14.12
N LEU A 212 -4.97 2.71 14.66
CA LEU A 212 -4.50 4.08 14.43
C LEU A 212 -3.13 4.33 15.07
N ILE A 213 -2.88 3.76 16.26
CA ILE A 213 -1.57 3.81 16.91
C ILE A 213 -0.54 2.97 16.13
N GLU A 214 -0.92 1.81 15.62
CA GLU A 214 -0.08 0.98 14.76
C GLU A 214 0.33 1.70 13.48
N LEU A 215 -0.61 2.40 12.82
CA LEU A 215 -0.32 3.23 11.65
C LEU A 215 0.74 4.29 11.98
N TRP A 216 0.60 4.98 13.11
CA TRP A 216 1.60 5.95 13.55
C TRP A 216 2.95 5.28 13.86
N GLY A 217 2.95 4.13 14.52
CA GLY A 217 4.16 3.32 14.73
C GLY A 217 4.90 3.01 13.43
N ALA A 218 4.18 2.50 12.43
CA ALA A 218 4.73 2.18 11.11
C ALA A 218 5.26 3.43 10.38
N MET A 219 4.59 4.57 10.50
CA MET A 219 5.07 5.85 9.97
C MET A 219 6.39 6.27 10.63
N GLN A 220 6.49 6.16 11.95
CA GLN A 220 7.71 6.51 12.69
C GLN A 220 8.89 5.62 12.29
N GLU A 221 8.66 4.30 12.21
CA GLU A 221 9.70 3.36 11.77
C GLU A 221 10.15 3.64 10.34
N CYS A 222 9.23 3.96 9.43
CA CYS A 222 9.55 4.34 8.05
C CYS A 222 10.48 5.56 8.04
N THR A 223 10.12 6.64 8.73
CA THR A 223 10.95 7.83 8.85
C THR A 223 12.32 7.50 9.47
N GLN A 224 12.36 6.68 10.52
CA GLN A 224 13.60 6.29 11.18
C GLN A 224 14.52 5.48 10.27
N ARG A 225 13.99 4.54 9.48
CA ARG A 225 14.78 3.81 8.47
C ARG A 225 15.36 4.77 7.43
N GLY A 226 14.55 5.71 6.93
CA GLY A 226 15.00 6.71 5.96
C GLY A 226 16.12 7.61 6.48
N MET A 227 16.02 8.08 7.73
CA MET A 227 17.06 8.90 8.37
C MET A 227 18.35 8.12 8.69
N ASN A 228 18.26 6.80 8.92
CA ASN A 228 19.41 5.96 9.29
C ASN A 228 19.95 5.10 8.15
N SER A 229 19.46 5.30 6.92
CA SER A 229 19.89 4.52 5.77
C SER A 229 21.39 4.67 5.53
N THR A 230 22.08 3.55 5.33
CA THR A 230 23.51 3.52 4.95
C THR A 230 23.69 3.53 3.44
N GLU A 231 22.62 3.27 2.68
CA GLU A 231 22.62 3.35 1.24
C GLU A 231 22.76 4.80 0.77
N THR A 232 23.62 5.03 -0.22
CA THR A 232 23.90 6.39 -0.69
C THR A 232 22.96 6.84 -1.80
N HIS A 233 22.37 5.91 -2.55
CA HIS A 233 21.54 6.17 -3.72
C HIS A 233 20.29 5.30 -3.73
N LEU A 234 19.22 5.82 -4.33
CA LEU A 234 17.99 5.09 -4.57
C LEU A 234 18.16 4.08 -5.73
N PRO A 235 17.42 2.96 -5.69
CA PRO A 235 17.40 2.02 -6.81
C PRO A 235 16.69 2.63 -8.05
N GLY A 236 16.71 1.91 -9.17
CA GLY A 236 15.99 2.30 -10.39
C GLY A 236 16.83 3.01 -11.46
N GLY A 237 18.15 3.12 -11.29
CA GLY A 237 19.08 3.51 -12.35
C GLY A 237 19.17 5.02 -12.66
N LEU A 238 18.43 5.86 -11.94
CA LEU A 238 18.45 7.32 -12.08
C LEU A 238 19.57 8.01 -11.27
N ASN A 239 20.35 7.24 -10.51
CA ASN A 239 21.45 7.73 -9.67
C ASN A 239 21.03 8.87 -8.71
N VAL A 240 19.85 8.75 -8.11
CA VAL A 240 19.32 9.75 -7.17
C VAL A 240 19.92 9.51 -5.79
N ARG A 241 20.68 10.47 -5.27
CA ARG A 241 21.28 10.42 -3.94
C ARG A 241 20.21 10.49 -2.84
N ARG A 242 20.32 9.64 -1.82
CA ARG A 242 19.58 9.78 -0.55
C ARG A 242 20.14 10.95 0.25
N ARG A 243 19.28 11.86 0.65
CA ARG A 243 19.62 13.11 1.33
C ARG A 243 19.19 13.12 2.79
N ALA A 244 18.14 12.37 3.15
CA ALA A 244 17.65 12.33 4.52
C ALA A 244 18.72 11.96 5.57
N PRO A 245 19.62 10.98 5.34
CA PRO A 245 20.63 10.64 6.35
C PRO A 245 21.69 11.71 6.62
N GLU A 246 22.00 12.54 5.63
CA GLU A 246 22.94 13.67 5.79
C GLU A 246 22.26 14.81 6.53
N LEU A 247 21.07 15.21 6.08
CA LEU A 247 20.27 16.26 6.71
C LEU A 247 19.93 15.93 8.17
N TYR A 248 19.61 14.68 8.49
CA TYR A 248 19.39 14.26 9.88
C TYR A 248 20.62 14.47 10.77
N ARG A 249 21.83 14.14 10.27
CA ARG A 249 23.07 14.33 11.03
C ARG A 249 23.38 15.80 11.26
N GLU A 250 23.07 16.67 10.30
CA GLU A 250 23.22 18.12 10.45
C GLU A 250 22.25 18.68 11.50
N LEU A 251 20.96 18.35 11.40
CA LEU A 251 19.93 18.88 12.30
C LEU A 251 20.03 18.37 13.75
N VAL A 252 20.64 17.21 13.99
CA VAL A 252 20.85 16.71 15.36
C VAL A 252 22.06 17.39 16.04
N GLN A 253 22.99 17.95 15.28
CA GLN A 253 24.19 18.59 15.82
C GLN A 253 23.95 20.02 16.32
N ASP A 254 22.95 20.72 15.78
CA ASP A 254 22.59 22.09 16.16
C ASP A 254 21.19 22.13 16.79
N PRO A 255 21.06 22.18 18.13
CA PRO A 255 19.78 22.08 18.82
C PRO A 255 19.01 23.42 18.93
N GLU A 256 19.52 24.53 18.39
CA GLU A 256 18.84 25.83 18.48
C GLU A 256 17.62 25.93 17.56
N THR A 257 16.45 25.58 18.10
CA THR A 257 15.17 25.51 17.38
C THR A 257 14.69 26.86 16.85
N SER A 258 15.21 27.28 15.70
CA SER A 258 14.72 28.43 14.94
C SER A 258 13.50 28.03 14.09
N PRO A 259 12.63 28.98 13.68
CA PRO A 259 11.54 28.68 12.75
C PRO A 259 12.02 28.10 11.41
N ALA A 260 13.23 28.44 10.98
CA ALA A 260 13.83 27.87 9.78
C ALA A 260 14.16 26.38 9.98
N GLU A 261 14.77 26.04 11.10
CA GLU A 261 15.11 24.65 11.43
C GLU A 261 13.85 23.76 11.58
N MET A 262 12.75 24.31 12.12
CA MET A 262 11.46 23.59 12.16
C MET A 262 10.99 23.16 10.77
N MET A 263 11.19 24.00 9.74
CA MET A 263 10.85 23.65 8.35
C MET A 263 11.81 22.62 7.77
N ASP A 264 13.08 22.65 8.16
CA ASP A 264 14.07 21.65 7.76
C ASP A 264 13.73 20.27 8.36
N TRP A 265 13.26 20.22 9.61
CA TRP A 265 12.74 18.98 10.22
C TRP A 265 11.54 18.41 9.46
N VAL A 266 10.56 19.24 9.09
CA VAL A 266 9.41 18.79 8.27
C VAL A 266 9.89 18.24 6.92
N SER A 267 10.82 18.94 6.27
CA SER A 267 11.40 18.51 4.99
C SER A 267 12.14 17.18 5.12
N LEU A 268 12.94 17.04 6.18
CA LEU A 268 13.65 15.81 6.51
C LEU A 268 12.69 14.63 6.65
N PHE A 269 11.62 14.78 7.45
CA PHE A 269 10.67 13.69 7.65
C PHE A 269 9.98 13.27 6.35
N ALA A 270 9.56 14.22 5.52
CA ALA A 270 8.94 13.93 4.23
C ALA A 270 9.91 13.22 3.27
N MET A 271 11.17 13.68 3.23
CA MET A 271 12.21 13.08 2.40
C MET A 271 12.57 11.67 2.86
N ALA A 272 12.72 11.45 4.17
CA ALA A 272 13.02 10.14 4.73
C ALA A 272 11.97 9.10 4.32
N VAL A 273 10.69 9.43 4.45
CA VAL A 273 9.59 8.52 4.05
C VAL A 273 9.57 8.28 2.53
N ASN A 274 9.74 9.33 1.73
CA ASN A 274 9.71 9.19 0.27
C ASN A 274 10.93 8.44 -0.28
N GLU A 275 12.10 8.58 0.34
CA GLU A 275 13.30 7.80 0.01
C GLU A 275 13.12 6.31 0.37
N GLU A 276 12.53 6.01 1.53
CA GLU A 276 12.18 4.63 1.90
C GLU A 276 11.14 4.02 0.96
N ASN A 277 10.13 4.79 0.57
CA ASN A 277 9.17 4.37 -0.44
C ASN A 277 9.88 3.99 -1.74
N ALA A 278 10.70 4.89 -2.27
CA ALA A 278 11.42 4.67 -3.52
C ALA A 278 12.37 3.46 -3.47
N ALA A 279 12.85 3.11 -2.29
CA ALA A 279 13.70 1.94 -2.08
C ALA A 279 12.92 0.62 -1.88
N GLY A 280 11.60 0.64 -1.89
CA GLY A 280 10.76 -0.55 -1.68
C GLY A 280 10.57 -0.92 -0.21
N GLY A 281 10.90 -0.02 0.72
CA GLY A 281 10.72 -0.23 2.15
C GLY A 281 9.25 -0.24 2.58
N ARG A 282 9.02 -0.62 3.85
CA ARG A 282 7.70 -0.55 4.46
C ARG A 282 7.25 0.90 4.62
N ILE A 283 6.03 1.21 4.18
CA ILE A 283 5.42 2.54 4.20
C ILE A 283 3.93 2.47 4.55
N VAL A 284 3.35 3.58 4.99
CA VAL A 284 1.90 3.77 5.12
C VAL A 284 1.40 4.69 4.00
N THR A 285 0.34 4.29 3.30
CA THR A 285 -0.31 5.15 2.29
C THR A 285 -0.90 6.39 2.94
N ALA A 286 -0.87 7.54 2.25
CA ALA A 286 -1.52 8.76 2.74
C ALA A 286 -1.98 9.73 1.63
N PRO A 287 -2.98 9.39 0.78
CA PRO A 287 -3.70 8.11 0.67
C PRO A 287 -3.08 7.15 -0.36
N THR A 288 -1.91 7.49 -0.90
CA THR A 288 -1.12 6.63 -1.79
C THR A 288 0.33 6.61 -1.31
N ASN A 289 1.13 5.66 -1.80
CA ASN A 289 2.56 5.58 -1.49
C ASN A 289 3.31 6.87 -1.88
N GLY A 290 3.02 7.44 -3.06
CA GLY A 290 3.70 8.64 -3.55
C GLY A 290 3.39 9.91 -2.74
N GLY A 291 2.21 9.98 -2.11
CA GLY A 291 1.86 11.03 -1.13
C GLY A 291 2.23 10.68 0.31
N GLY A 292 2.81 9.50 0.54
CA GLY A 292 2.98 8.88 1.85
C GLY A 292 3.82 9.70 2.83
N GLY A 293 4.71 10.57 2.35
CA GLY A 293 5.57 11.40 3.22
C GLY A 293 4.90 12.62 3.87
N VAL A 294 3.77 13.11 3.36
CA VAL A 294 3.19 14.39 3.81
C VAL A 294 2.57 14.29 5.21
N ILE A 295 1.69 13.32 5.42
CA ILE A 295 1.01 13.12 6.71
C ILE A 295 2.00 12.78 7.84
N PRO A 296 2.92 11.80 7.67
CA PRO A 296 3.94 11.51 8.67
C PRO A 296 4.80 12.72 9.01
N ALA A 297 5.20 13.53 8.03
CA ALA A 297 6.04 14.69 8.28
C ALA A 297 5.37 15.71 9.21
N VAL A 298 4.09 16.00 8.99
CA VAL A 298 3.31 16.90 9.86
C VAL A 298 3.09 16.27 11.24
N MET A 299 2.81 14.97 11.32
CA MET A 299 2.66 14.28 12.61
C MET A 299 3.97 14.24 13.40
N HIS A 300 5.11 14.01 12.75
CA HIS A 300 6.43 14.08 13.38
C HIS A 300 6.76 15.48 13.87
N TYR A 301 6.40 16.51 13.11
CA TYR A 301 6.50 17.90 13.57
C TYR A 301 5.69 18.13 14.85
N CYS A 302 4.41 17.73 14.85
CA CYS A 302 3.56 17.83 16.03
C CYS A 302 4.16 17.06 17.21
N HIS A 303 4.61 15.84 16.99
CA HIS A 303 5.22 14.99 18.01
C HIS A 303 6.52 15.57 18.58
N ARG A 304 7.36 16.17 17.74
CA ARG A 304 8.65 16.74 18.13
C ARG A 304 8.52 18.07 18.86
N PHE A 305 7.65 18.96 18.39
CA PHE A 305 7.62 20.36 18.83
C PHE A 305 6.42 20.74 19.68
N ARG A 306 5.43 19.85 19.83
CA ARG A 306 4.28 20.10 20.70
C ARG A 306 4.24 19.11 21.86
N SER A 307 4.33 19.65 23.07
CA SER A 307 4.24 18.88 24.31
C SER A 307 2.87 18.21 24.54
N ASP A 308 1.82 18.65 23.85
CA ASP A 308 0.46 18.13 24.00
C ASP A 308 0.09 17.02 23.00
N PHE A 309 1.01 16.62 22.10
CA PHE A 309 0.74 15.64 21.04
C PHE A 309 0.87 14.19 21.52
N ASN A 310 -0.09 13.77 22.35
CA ASN A 310 -0.23 12.41 22.88
C ASN A 310 -1.05 11.48 21.96
N GLU A 311 -1.31 10.24 22.40
CA GLU A 311 -2.09 9.25 21.64
C GLU A 311 -3.49 9.74 21.23
N ASP A 312 -4.19 10.48 22.10
CA ASP A 312 -5.49 11.08 21.76
C ASP A 312 -5.37 12.09 20.61
N LYS A 313 -4.29 12.87 20.57
CA LYS A 313 -4.01 13.78 19.45
C LYS A 313 -3.62 13.06 18.17
N ILE A 314 -2.91 11.93 18.24
CA ILE A 314 -2.61 11.07 17.09
C ILE A 314 -3.92 10.56 16.47
N VAL A 315 -4.80 10.01 17.30
CA VAL A 315 -6.11 9.49 16.88
C VAL A 315 -6.99 10.61 16.33
N THR A 316 -7.01 11.77 16.99
CA THR A 316 -7.67 12.99 16.51
C THR A 316 -7.18 13.42 15.13
N PHE A 317 -5.86 13.44 14.95
CA PHE A 317 -5.22 13.85 13.70
C PHE A 317 -5.62 12.93 12.55
N LEU A 318 -5.45 11.62 12.70
CA LEU A 318 -5.69 10.64 11.63
C LEU A 318 -7.17 10.59 11.23
N LEU A 319 -8.10 10.60 12.20
CA LEU A 319 -9.53 10.57 11.88
C LEU A 319 -10.02 11.89 11.27
N THR A 320 -9.47 13.03 11.70
CA THR A 320 -9.76 14.32 11.06
C THR A 320 -9.23 14.37 9.63
N ALA A 321 -7.98 13.91 9.42
CA ALA A 321 -7.39 13.81 8.09
C ALA A 321 -8.20 12.87 7.18
N ALA A 322 -8.71 11.76 7.74
CA ALA A 322 -9.58 10.84 7.01
C ALA A 322 -10.90 11.49 6.58
N ALA A 323 -11.56 12.24 7.48
CA ALA A 323 -12.78 12.96 7.12
C ALA A 323 -12.58 13.86 5.89
N ILE A 324 -11.47 14.60 5.86
CA ILE A 324 -11.11 15.44 4.71
C ILE A 324 -10.75 14.60 3.48
N GLY A 325 -10.00 13.51 3.64
CA GLY A 325 -9.63 12.61 2.55
C GLY A 325 -10.84 11.97 1.87
N ILE A 326 -11.88 11.62 2.63
CA ILE A 326 -13.13 11.06 2.11
C ILE A 326 -13.83 12.02 1.16
N LEU A 327 -13.81 13.34 1.43
CA LEU A 327 -14.43 14.36 0.59
C LEU A 327 -13.84 14.45 -0.84
N PHE A 328 -12.59 13.99 -1.03
CA PHE A 328 -11.93 13.98 -2.33
C PHE A 328 -12.03 12.63 -3.06
N LYS A 329 -12.47 11.57 -2.37
CA LYS A 329 -12.55 10.21 -2.88
C LYS A 329 -13.99 9.72 -3.09
N GLY A 330 -14.94 10.28 -2.34
CA GLY A 330 -16.34 9.83 -2.23
C GLY A 330 -17.30 10.45 -3.23
#